data_AF-A0A4R8SJM0-F1
#
_entry.id   AF-A0A4R8SJM0-F1
#
_cell.length_a   1.000
_cell.length_b   1.000
_cell.length_c   1.000
_cell.angle_alpha   90.00
_cell.angle_beta   90.00
_cell.angle_gamma   90.00
#
_symmetry.space_group_name_H-M   'P 1'
#
loop_
_entity.id
_entity.type
_entity.pdbx_description
1 polymer ?
#
loop_
_entity_poly.entity_id
_entity_poly.type
_entity_poly.pdbx_seq_one_letter_code
_entity_poly.pdbx_strand_id
1 'polypeptide(L)'
;MKLLSKVSGWARRGLLAVGALVMTLVALFATAATAHAGLDDELTLVDGKGRTLRIQQWDTFLNGVFPLDRNRLTREWFHSGRAVYEVTGPGADAFEGTLELGYQVGYPWSLGVGLNFNYTTPNTSILYGIPNAFGDQRRSGQRPRYPGSRHVLGGHRGPQGCRRSQ
;
A
#
# COMPACT_ATOMS: atom_id res chain seq x y z
N MET A 1 10.54 -30.57 77.81
CA MET A 1 9.83 -31.09 76.61
C MET A 1 9.09 -29.98 75.84
N LYS A 2 9.74 -28.90 75.39
CA LYS A 2 9.12 -27.82 74.59
C LYS A 2 9.82 -27.54 73.25
N LEU A 3 10.96 -28.21 73.00
CA LEU A 3 11.78 -27.98 71.80
C LEU A 3 11.36 -28.91 70.64
N LEU A 4 11.00 -30.17 70.92
CA LEU A 4 10.57 -31.14 69.89
C LEU A 4 9.24 -30.75 69.21
N SER A 5 8.33 -30.05 69.90
CA SER A 5 7.04 -29.63 69.31
C SER A 5 7.19 -28.46 68.33
N LYS A 6 8.18 -27.57 68.54
CA LYS A 6 8.47 -26.45 67.63
C LYS A 6 9.08 -26.93 66.31
N VAL A 7 9.96 -27.93 66.35
CA VAL A 7 10.60 -28.53 65.15
C VAL A 7 9.56 -29.23 64.27
N SER A 8 8.61 -29.94 64.86
CA SER A 8 7.45 -30.54 64.17
C SER A 8 6.56 -29.48 63.49
N GLY A 9 6.35 -28.33 64.14
CA GLY A 9 5.60 -27.21 63.56
C GLY A 9 6.30 -26.56 62.35
N TRP A 10 7.63 -26.41 62.42
CA TRP A 10 8.42 -25.91 61.29
C TRP A 10 8.46 -26.87 60.10
N ALA A 11 8.61 -28.18 60.35
CA ALA A 11 8.58 -29.19 59.30
C ALA A 11 7.21 -29.23 58.58
N ARG A 12 6.11 -29.15 59.33
CA ARG A 12 4.75 -29.12 58.75
C ARG A 12 4.49 -27.84 57.94
N ARG A 13 4.96 -26.69 58.42
CA ARG A 13 4.84 -25.41 57.69
C ARG A 13 5.71 -25.38 56.43
N GLY A 14 6.90 -25.97 56.48
CA GLY A 14 7.76 -26.13 55.31
C GLY A 14 7.14 -27.04 54.25
N LEU A 15 6.57 -28.18 54.65
CA LEU A 15 5.89 -29.11 53.74
C LEU A 15 4.68 -28.45 53.06
N LEU A 16 3.89 -27.68 53.79
CA LEU A 16 2.76 -26.93 53.23
C LEU A 16 3.21 -25.83 52.27
N ALA A 17 4.30 -25.12 52.59
CA ALA A 17 4.85 -24.07 51.72
C ALA A 17 5.40 -24.65 50.41
N VAL A 18 6.09 -25.79 50.47
CA VAL A 18 6.58 -26.50 49.27
C VAL A 18 5.40 -27.02 48.45
N GLY A 19 4.40 -27.61 49.09
CA GLY A 19 3.18 -28.06 48.40
C GLY A 19 2.46 -26.90 47.68
N ALA A 20 2.32 -25.75 48.34
CA ALA A 20 1.72 -24.56 47.74
C ALA A 20 2.54 -24.04 46.54
N LEU A 21 3.88 -24.02 46.66
CA LEU A 21 4.78 -23.61 45.57
C LEU A 21 4.69 -24.56 44.36
N VAL A 22 4.62 -25.86 44.59
CA VAL A 22 4.47 -26.84 43.50
C VAL A 22 3.12 -26.65 42.81
N MET A 23 2.05 -26.43 43.56
CA MET A 23 0.73 -26.21 42.98
C MET A 23 0.64 -24.90 42.17
N THR A 24 1.30 -23.82 42.63
CA THR A 24 1.35 -22.58 41.85
C THR A 24 2.18 -22.72 40.58
N LEU A 25 3.28 -23.47 40.62
CA LEU A 25 4.07 -23.78 39.42
C LEU A 25 3.27 -24.63 38.43
N VAL A 26 2.59 -25.69 38.89
CA VAL A 26 1.71 -26.52 38.04
C VAL A 26 0.59 -25.69 37.42
N ALA A 27 -0.05 -24.81 38.20
CA ALA A 27 -1.06 -23.90 37.68
C ALA A 27 -0.50 -22.93 36.63
N LEU A 28 0.72 -22.42 36.83
CA LEU A 28 1.39 -21.53 35.88
C LEU A 28 1.72 -22.23 34.55
N PHE A 29 2.13 -23.51 34.59
CA PHE A 29 2.37 -24.30 33.37
C PHE A 29 1.06 -24.73 32.69
N ALA A 30 0.00 -24.98 33.46
CA ALA A 30 -1.33 -25.30 32.92
C ALA A 30 -2.01 -24.09 32.25
N THR A 31 -1.63 -22.86 32.62
CA THR A 31 -2.13 -21.61 32.01
C THR A 31 -1.14 -20.97 31.04
N ALA A 32 0.00 -21.61 30.75
CA ALA A 32 0.93 -21.16 29.72
C ALA A 32 0.17 -21.11 28.39
N ALA A 33 -0.12 -19.89 27.93
CA ALA A 33 -0.95 -19.63 26.78
C ALA A 33 -0.39 -20.38 25.56
N THR A 34 -1.18 -21.31 25.03
CA THR A 34 -0.96 -21.83 23.69
C THR A 34 -0.92 -20.64 22.75
N ALA A 35 0.17 -20.44 22.01
CA ALA A 35 0.19 -19.50 20.91
C ALA A 35 -0.95 -19.89 19.96
N HIS A 36 -2.02 -19.11 19.99
CA HIS A 36 -3.21 -19.41 19.23
C HIS A 36 -2.88 -19.10 17.78
N ALA A 37 -2.80 -20.13 16.93
CA ALA A 37 -3.02 -19.89 15.51
C ALA A 37 -4.45 -19.35 15.40
N GLY A 38 -4.59 -18.09 14.98
CA GLY A 38 -5.85 -17.38 14.94
C GLY A 38 -6.50 -17.58 13.59
N LEU A 39 -7.76 -18.02 13.57
CA LEU A 39 -8.60 -17.87 12.38
C LEU A 39 -8.97 -16.39 12.28
N ASP A 40 -8.56 -15.72 11.21
CA ASP A 40 -8.83 -14.30 11.00
C ASP A 40 -10.20 -14.09 10.33
N ASP A 41 -10.47 -14.83 9.26
CA ASP A 41 -11.71 -14.72 8.49
C ASP A 41 -12.06 -16.06 7.80
N GLU A 42 -13.35 -16.27 7.53
CA GLU A 42 -13.86 -17.44 6.83
C GLU A 42 -15.06 -17.07 5.95
N LEU A 43 -15.09 -17.60 4.72
CA LEU A 43 -16.26 -17.55 3.86
C LEU A 43 -16.68 -18.96 3.45
N THR A 44 -17.99 -19.22 3.58
CA THR A 44 -18.61 -20.44 3.07
C THR A 44 -19.53 -20.13 1.90
N LEU A 45 -19.40 -20.90 0.82
CA LEU A 45 -20.19 -20.78 -0.41
C LEU A 45 -20.66 -22.17 -0.86
N VAL A 46 -21.92 -22.27 -1.28
CA VAL A 46 -22.41 -23.47 -1.98
C VAL A 46 -22.23 -23.26 -3.48
N ASP A 47 -21.53 -24.17 -4.14
CA ASP A 47 -21.30 -24.09 -5.58
C ASP A 47 -22.48 -24.60 -6.42
N GLY A 48 -22.40 -24.43 -7.75
CA GLY A 48 -23.47 -24.87 -8.66
C GLY A 48 -23.67 -26.39 -8.75
N LYS A 49 -22.80 -27.19 -8.12
CA LYS A 49 -22.91 -28.65 -8.03
C LYS A 49 -23.42 -29.11 -6.67
N GLY A 50 -23.79 -28.18 -5.79
CA GLY A 50 -24.29 -28.46 -4.44
C GLY A 50 -23.19 -28.87 -3.45
N ARG A 51 -21.93 -28.54 -3.72
CA ARG A 51 -20.82 -28.71 -2.77
C ARG A 51 -20.71 -27.46 -1.90
N THR A 52 -20.40 -27.65 -0.63
CA THR A 52 -20.12 -26.56 0.29
C THR A 52 -18.61 -26.34 0.32
N LEU A 53 -18.18 -25.16 -0.11
CA LEU A 53 -16.81 -24.69 -0.13
C LEU A 53 -16.61 -23.75 1.05
N ARG A 54 -15.61 -24.01 1.86
CA ARG A 54 -15.23 -23.19 3.01
C ARG A 54 -13.80 -22.75 2.84
N ILE A 55 -13.57 -21.44 2.82
CA ILE A 55 -12.25 -20.83 2.64
C ILE A 55 -11.93 -20.03 3.89
N GLN A 56 -10.76 -20.27 4.45
CA GLN A 56 -10.32 -19.68 5.71
C GLN A 56 -8.98 -18.98 5.53
N GLN A 57 -8.82 -17.88 6.27
CA GLN A 57 -7.58 -17.14 6.37
C GLN A 57 -7.10 -17.17 7.82
N TRP A 58 -5.84 -17.54 8.02
CA TRP A 58 -5.23 -17.73 9.33
C TRP A 58 -3.94 -16.94 9.46
N ASP A 59 -3.67 -16.48 10.68
CA ASP A 59 -2.39 -15.90 11.10
C ASP A 59 -1.91 -14.76 10.17
N THR A 60 -2.84 -13.92 9.71
CA THR A 60 -2.59 -12.85 8.75
C THR A 60 -1.87 -11.71 9.41
N PHE A 61 -0.69 -11.40 8.87
CA PHE A 61 0.11 -10.30 9.34
C PHE A 61 0.74 -9.55 8.17
N LEU A 62 0.55 -8.22 8.19
CA LEU A 62 1.17 -7.28 7.27
C LEU A 62 2.17 -6.44 8.06
N ASN A 63 3.45 -6.81 7.96
CA ASN A 63 4.52 -6.14 8.68
C ASN A 63 5.05 -4.95 7.87
N GLY A 64 4.63 -3.73 8.23
CA GLY A 64 5.17 -2.51 7.63
C GLY A 64 6.62 -2.28 8.02
N VAL A 65 7.48 -2.04 7.02
CA VAL A 65 8.91 -1.75 7.23
C VAL A 65 9.28 -0.38 6.68
N PHE A 66 10.41 0.16 7.14
CA PHE A 66 10.96 1.38 6.54
C PHE A 66 11.34 1.09 5.08
N PRO A 67 10.87 1.91 4.12
CA PRO A 67 11.16 1.68 2.71
C PRO A 67 12.67 1.66 2.43
N LEU A 68 13.12 0.65 1.69
CA LEU A 68 14.54 0.50 1.35
C LEU A 68 15.07 1.67 0.51
N ASP A 69 14.19 2.31 -0.27
CA ASP A 69 14.49 3.47 -1.13
C ASP A 69 14.54 4.82 -0.37
N ARG A 70 14.23 4.83 0.93
CA ARG A 70 14.15 6.03 1.79
C ARG A 70 13.20 7.11 1.27
N ASN A 71 12.28 6.77 0.37
CA ASN A 71 11.29 7.70 -0.13
C ASN A 71 10.12 7.77 0.84
N ARG A 72 9.75 8.98 1.26
CA ARG A 72 8.61 9.20 2.17
C ARG A 72 7.26 8.82 1.56
N LEU A 73 7.18 8.73 0.24
CA LEU A 73 5.97 8.34 -0.49
C LEU A 73 5.85 6.82 -0.68
N THR A 74 6.95 6.08 -0.55
CA THR A 74 6.96 4.62 -0.65
C THR A 74 6.44 4.01 0.65
N ARG A 75 5.76 2.88 0.52
CA ARG A 75 5.34 2.01 1.62
C ARG A 75 5.77 0.60 1.25
N GLU A 76 6.37 -0.09 2.20
CA GLU A 76 6.91 -1.44 2.01
C GLU A 76 6.47 -2.31 3.19
N TRP A 77 6.13 -3.57 2.92
CA TRP A 77 5.69 -4.51 3.94
C TRP A 77 5.94 -5.96 3.54
N PHE A 78 6.02 -6.84 4.54
CA PHE A 78 6.01 -8.30 4.37
C PHE A 78 4.63 -8.87 4.70
N HIS A 79 4.11 -9.75 3.84
CA HIS A 79 2.85 -10.45 4.05
C HIS A 79 3.12 -11.89 4.48
N SER A 80 2.58 -12.28 5.64
CA SER A 80 2.55 -13.66 6.12
C SER A 80 1.13 -14.05 6.49
N GLY A 81 0.79 -15.32 6.27
CA GLY A 81 -0.50 -15.90 6.62
C GLY A 81 -0.65 -17.27 5.98
N ARG A 82 -1.75 -17.95 6.29
CA ARG A 82 -2.10 -19.25 5.72
C ARG A 82 -3.53 -19.21 5.20
N ALA A 83 -3.72 -19.68 3.97
CA ALA A 83 -5.03 -19.98 3.44
C ALA A 83 -5.31 -21.48 3.61
N VAL A 84 -6.51 -21.81 4.05
CA VAL A 84 -7.00 -23.20 4.18
C VAL A 84 -8.33 -23.29 3.46
N TYR A 85 -8.58 -24.39 2.77
CA TYR A 85 -9.87 -24.67 2.15
C TYR A 85 -10.40 -26.02 2.59
N GLU A 86 -11.72 -26.15 2.61
CA GLU A 86 -12.44 -27.39 2.85
C GLU A 86 -13.60 -27.49 1.86
N VAL A 87 -13.78 -28.69 1.30
CA VAL A 87 -14.88 -28.99 0.38
C VAL A 87 -15.65 -30.16 0.95
N THR A 88 -16.96 -29.99 1.10
CA THR A 88 -17.86 -31.06 1.55
C THR A 88 -19.02 -31.24 0.59
N GLY A 89 -19.62 -32.44 0.59
CA GLY A 89 -20.73 -32.79 -0.28
C GLY A 89 -20.34 -33.67 -1.48
N PRO A 90 -21.23 -33.80 -2.48
CA PRO A 90 -21.06 -34.74 -3.58
C PRO A 90 -19.81 -34.48 -4.41
N GLY A 91 -18.94 -35.48 -4.58
CA GLY A 91 -17.72 -35.36 -5.40
C GLY A 91 -16.68 -34.40 -4.82
N ALA A 92 -16.67 -34.18 -3.51
CA ALA A 92 -15.64 -33.38 -2.83
C ALA A 92 -14.23 -33.95 -3.03
N ASP A 93 -14.07 -35.28 -3.02
CA ASP A 93 -12.77 -35.95 -3.19
C ASP A 93 -12.16 -35.74 -4.59
N ALA A 94 -12.99 -35.42 -5.58
CA ALA A 94 -12.58 -35.11 -6.94
C ALA A 94 -12.60 -33.59 -7.21
N PHE A 95 -12.55 -32.77 -6.16
CA PHE A 95 -12.49 -31.32 -6.32
C PHE A 95 -11.13 -30.89 -6.86
N GLU A 96 -11.16 -30.15 -7.97
CA GLU A 96 -10.01 -29.43 -8.52
C GLU A 96 -10.31 -27.93 -8.52
N GLY A 97 -9.32 -27.13 -8.11
CA GLY A 97 -9.43 -25.69 -8.01
C GLY A 97 -8.11 -25.02 -7.69
N THR A 98 -8.13 -23.71 -7.51
CA THR A 98 -6.96 -22.89 -7.19
C THR A 98 -7.22 -22.14 -5.89
N LEU A 99 -6.24 -22.16 -4.98
CA LEU A 99 -6.26 -21.39 -3.75
C LEU A 99 -5.29 -20.23 -3.88
N GLU A 100 -5.79 -19.01 -3.71
CA GLU A 100 -4.99 -17.79 -3.74
C GLU A 100 -5.16 -17.03 -2.43
N LEU A 101 -4.06 -16.44 -1.94
CA LEU A 101 -4.03 -15.59 -0.77
C LEU A 101 -3.37 -14.26 -1.13
N GLY A 102 -4.01 -13.15 -0.81
CA GLY A 102 -3.52 -11.83 -1.14
C GLY A 102 -4.30 -10.72 -0.46
N TYR A 103 -3.97 -9.49 -0.80
CA TYR A 103 -4.64 -8.29 -0.30
C TYR A 103 -4.76 -7.28 -1.44
N GLN A 104 -5.73 -6.37 -1.31
CA GLN A 104 -5.87 -5.24 -2.22
C GLN A 104 -5.20 -4.00 -1.62
N VAL A 105 -4.60 -3.17 -2.49
CA VAL A 105 -3.96 -1.91 -2.10
C VAL A 105 -4.73 -0.75 -2.74
N GLY A 106 -5.09 0.25 -1.93
CA GLY A 106 -5.77 1.45 -2.40
C GLY A 106 -5.22 2.70 -1.72
N TYR A 107 -4.93 3.73 -2.52
CA TYR A 107 -4.58 5.06 -2.03
C TYR A 107 -5.49 6.11 -2.67
N PRO A 108 -5.96 7.11 -1.91
CA PRO A 108 -6.91 8.11 -2.42
C PRO A 108 -6.28 9.13 -3.40
N TRP A 109 -4.94 9.21 -3.44
CA TRP A 109 -4.21 10.20 -4.25
C TRP A 109 -2.93 9.59 -4.83
N SER A 110 -2.53 10.09 -6.00
CA SER A 110 -1.20 9.85 -6.57
C SER A 110 -0.34 11.10 -6.40
N LEU A 111 0.84 10.95 -5.79
CA LEU A 111 1.79 12.03 -5.56
C LEU A 111 3.06 11.74 -6.34
N GLY A 112 3.22 12.35 -7.51
CA GLY A 112 4.47 12.36 -8.25
C GLY A 112 5.34 13.54 -7.79
N VAL A 113 6.62 13.30 -7.50
CA VAL A 113 7.58 14.38 -7.23
C VAL A 113 8.28 14.78 -8.53
N GLY A 114 8.11 16.04 -8.95
CA GLY A 114 8.91 16.68 -10.00
C GLY A 114 9.85 17.70 -9.37
N LEU A 115 11.14 17.39 -9.28
CA LEU A 115 12.16 18.34 -8.83
C LEU A 115 12.71 19.07 -10.06
N ASN A 116 12.40 20.36 -10.21
CA ASN A 116 13.00 21.21 -11.23
C ASN A 116 14.09 22.07 -10.59
N PHE A 117 15.34 21.82 -10.96
CA PHE A 117 16.47 22.67 -10.59
C PHE A 117 16.71 23.69 -11.70
N ASN A 118 16.27 24.92 -11.47
CA ASN A 118 16.52 26.05 -12.36
C ASN A 118 17.62 26.92 -11.75
N TYR A 119 18.77 27.00 -12.42
CA TYR A 119 19.83 27.96 -12.10
C TYR A 119 20.04 28.88 -13.29
N THR A 120 19.66 30.14 -13.13
CA THR A 120 19.91 31.19 -14.14
C THR A 120 21.01 32.10 -13.59
N THR A 121 22.15 32.14 -14.27
CA THR A 121 23.18 33.16 -14.03
C THR A 121 22.57 34.55 -14.33
N PRO A 122 22.88 35.62 -13.56
CA PRO A 122 22.27 36.93 -13.79
C PRO A 122 22.40 37.35 -15.27
N ASN A 123 21.26 37.59 -15.92
CA ASN A 123 21.20 38.16 -17.26
C ASN A 123 20.66 39.59 -17.16
N THR A 124 21.24 40.50 -17.95
CA THR A 124 20.76 41.87 -18.11
C THR A 124 20.22 42.02 -19.52
N SER A 125 18.92 42.23 -19.67
CA SER A 125 18.30 42.57 -20.95
C SER A 125 18.06 44.08 -21.04
N ILE A 126 18.69 44.75 -21.99
CA ILE A 126 18.34 46.13 -22.34
C ILE A 126 17.20 46.05 -23.35
N LEU A 127 15.96 46.07 -22.87
CA LEU A 127 14.78 46.37 -23.68
C LEU A 127 14.38 47.81 -23.42
N TYR A 128 15.14 48.77 -23.98
CA TYR A 128 14.71 50.16 -24.02
C TYR A 128 15.23 50.87 -25.28
N GLY A 129 14.32 51.18 -26.20
CA GLY A 129 14.31 52.45 -26.95
C GLY A 129 15.58 52.93 -27.67
N ILE A 130 16.44 52.06 -28.21
CA ILE A 130 17.51 52.49 -29.13
C ILE A 130 17.08 52.18 -30.58
N PRO A 131 16.87 53.19 -31.44
CA PRO A 131 16.77 52.97 -32.88
C PRO A 131 18.17 52.58 -33.40
N ASN A 132 18.23 51.56 -34.26
CA ASN A 132 19.47 51.08 -34.88
C ASN A 132 20.25 52.23 -35.53
N ALA A 133 21.37 52.66 -34.94
CA ALA A 133 22.22 53.73 -35.46
C ALA A 133 23.06 53.31 -36.70
N PHE A 134 22.91 52.06 -37.15
CA PHE A 134 23.57 51.54 -38.34
C PHE A 134 22.57 50.73 -39.15
N GLY A 135 22.12 51.31 -40.27
CA GLY A 135 21.52 50.56 -41.38
C GLY A 135 20.12 50.97 -41.80
N ASP A 136 19.93 52.22 -42.23
CA ASP A 136 18.94 52.48 -43.28
C ASP A 136 19.51 53.48 -44.31
N GLN A 137 20.56 53.03 -44.99
CA GLN A 137 21.01 53.61 -46.25
C GLN A 137 20.41 52.73 -47.35
N ARG A 138 19.53 53.31 -48.16
CA ARG A 138 18.88 52.82 -49.40
C ARG A 138 17.46 52.24 -49.25
N ARG A 139 16.47 53.11 -49.42
CA ARG A 139 15.82 53.24 -50.74
C ARG A 139 14.96 54.51 -50.83
N SER A 140 15.40 55.38 -51.72
CA SER A 140 14.57 56.34 -52.41
C SER A 140 13.36 55.67 -53.07
N GLY A 141 12.19 56.31 -52.96
CA GLY A 141 11.08 56.14 -53.90
C GLY A 141 9.73 55.84 -53.25
N GLN A 142 8.82 56.83 -53.31
CA GLN A 142 7.45 56.70 -53.85
C GLN A 142 6.58 55.55 -53.27
N ARG A 143 5.36 55.70 -52.72
CA ARG A 143 4.33 56.74 -52.54
C ARG A 143 3.20 56.11 -51.65
N PRO A 144 2.17 56.86 -51.22
CA PRO A 144 1.31 56.48 -50.10
C PRO A 144 0.16 55.50 -50.39
N ARG A 145 -0.16 54.73 -49.33
CA ARG A 145 -1.38 53.97 -48.96
C ARG A 145 -2.66 54.17 -49.82
N TYR A 146 -3.30 53.06 -50.23
CA TYR A 146 -4.78 52.89 -50.17
C TYR A 146 -5.16 51.41 -49.90
N PRO A 147 -6.31 51.14 -49.25
CA PRO A 147 -6.74 49.81 -48.82
C PRO A 147 -7.76 49.19 -49.78
N GLY A 148 -7.78 47.85 -49.81
CA GLY A 148 -8.91 47.06 -50.31
C GLY A 148 -8.69 46.39 -51.66
N SER A 149 -8.60 45.07 -51.65
CA SER A 149 -9.35 44.20 -52.58
C SER A 149 -9.15 42.73 -52.20
N ARG A 150 -10.26 42.02 -52.25
CA ARG A 150 -10.53 40.65 -51.82
C ARG A 150 -10.29 39.70 -53.00
N HIS A 151 -9.62 38.56 -52.79
CA HIS A 151 -9.68 37.32 -53.59
C HIS A 151 -9.11 36.18 -52.71
N VAL A 152 -9.91 35.33 -52.06
CA VAL A 152 -10.59 34.10 -52.53
C VAL A 152 -9.66 33.06 -53.16
N LEU A 153 -9.59 31.88 -52.50
CA LEU A 153 -9.14 30.52 -52.87
C LEU A 153 -8.18 30.00 -51.81
N GLY A 154 -8.30 28.85 -51.14
CA GLY A 154 -9.23 27.72 -51.19
C GLY A 154 -8.52 26.51 -50.53
N GLY A 155 -9.22 25.76 -49.67
CA GLY A 155 -9.00 24.33 -49.36
C GLY A 155 -7.82 23.91 -48.47
N HIS A 156 -8.10 23.33 -47.29
CA HIS A 156 -8.09 21.87 -47.07
C HIS A 156 -8.42 21.47 -45.62
N ARG A 157 -9.28 20.43 -45.46
CA ARG A 157 -9.32 19.34 -44.44
C ARG A 157 -8.93 19.74 -42.99
N GLY A 158 -9.77 19.67 -41.96
CA GLY A 158 -10.73 18.64 -41.55
C GLY A 158 -10.53 18.41 -40.02
N PRO A 159 -11.58 18.15 -39.21
CA PRO A 159 -11.53 18.25 -37.75
C PRO A 159 -11.30 16.88 -37.09
N GLN A 160 -10.59 16.83 -35.95
CA GLN A 160 -10.69 15.70 -35.03
C GLN A 160 -10.83 16.21 -33.60
N GLY A 161 -12.07 16.13 -33.10
CA GLY A 161 -12.38 16.19 -31.68
C GLY A 161 -12.06 14.86 -31.01
N CYS A 162 -11.66 14.91 -29.75
CA CYS A 162 -11.51 13.72 -28.92
C CYS A 162 -12.69 13.67 -27.93
N ARG A 163 -13.58 12.69 -28.13
CA ARG A 163 -14.71 12.34 -27.26
C ARG A 163 -14.39 10.97 -26.64
N ARG A 164 -14.63 10.86 -25.33
CA ARG A 164 -14.71 9.68 -24.43
C ARG A 164 -14.63 8.26 -25.03
N SER A 165 -13.98 7.38 -24.28
CA SER A 165 -14.36 5.98 -24.05
C SER A 165 -14.00 5.66 -22.59
N GLN A 166 -15.02 5.52 -21.74
CA GLN A 166 -15.38 4.29 -20.98
C GLN A 166 -14.40 3.95 -19.88
#